data_AF-A0A7S4AX50-F1
#
_entry.id   AF-A0A7S4AX50-F1
#
_cell.length_a   1.000
_cell.length_b   1.000
_cell.length_c   1.000
_cell.angle_alpha   90.00
_cell.angle_beta   90.00
_cell.angle_gamma   90.00
#
_symmetry.space_group_name_H-M   'P 1'
#
loop_
_entity.id
_entity.type
_entity.pdbx_description
1 polymer ?
#
loop_
_entity_poly.entity_id
_entity_poly.type
_entity_poly.pdbx_seq_one_letter_code
_entity_poly.pdbx_strand_id
1 'polypeptide(L)'
;ARHAMKPKTVGRSDGGLAVFPPVDTCGLLADSIILTLDGERRIADLNVGDRVITRDSGTAVLRGITRHRLRTSAVRIMAGTLGHTRPERDVTLPAGQLLLVRDWRAKALF
;
A
#
# COMPACT_ATOMS: atom_id res chain seq x y z
N ALA A 1 20.72 24.52 45.38
CA ALA A 1 19.82 23.37 45.36
C ALA A 1 19.13 23.30 43.99
N ARG A 2 19.39 22.26 43.19
CA ARG A 2 18.76 22.09 41.86
C ARG A 2 17.64 21.05 42.00
N HIS A 3 16.39 21.48 41.87
CA HIS A 3 15.24 20.57 41.80
C HIS A 3 15.23 19.89 40.43
N ALA A 4 15.51 18.59 40.38
CA ALA A 4 15.39 17.78 39.17
C ALA A 4 13.91 17.39 38.95
N MET A 5 13.37 17.71 37.77
CA MET A 5 12.03 17.32 37.33
C MET A 5 12.03 15.83 36.94
N LYS A 6 11.20 15.02 37.60
CA LYS A 6 10.97 13.63 37.21
C LYS A 6 9.99 13.58 36.03
N PRO A 7 10.32 12.98 34.88
CA PRO A 7 9.36 12.83 33.79
C PRO A 7 8.26 11.84 34.21
N LYS A 8 7.00 12.24 34.07
CA LYS A 8 5.85 11.32 34.19
C LYS A 8 5.68 10.60 32.86
N THR A 9 6.42 9.52 32.66
CA THR A 9 6.16 8.58 31.56
C THR A 9 5.06 7.64 32.01
N VAL A 10 3.89 7.71 31.39
CA VAL A 10 2.87 6.66 31.52
C VAL A 10 3.36 5.45 30.72
N GLY A 11 3.80 4.41 31.41
CA GLY A 11 4.02 3.11 30.79
C GLY A 11 2.67 2.53 30.39
N ARG A 12 2.54 2.03 29.16
CA ARG A 12 1.42 1.15 28.84
C ARG A 12 1.60 -0.13 29.65
N SER A 13 0.80 -0.31 30.69
CA SER A 13 0.16 -1.62 30.89
C SER A 13 -0.59 -1.85 29.58
N ASP A 14 -0.32 -2.89 28.80
CA ASP A 14 -0.69 -4.26 29.14
C ASP A 14 0.26 -5.22 28.40
N GLY A 15 0.78 -6.22 29.12
CA GLY A 15 1.62 -7.30 28.59
C GLY A 15 0.86 -8.30 27.71
N GLY A 16 -0.07 -7.83 26.88
CA GLY A 16 -0.55 -8.62 25.76
C GLY A 16 0.60 -8.77 24.77
N LEU A 17 0.94 -10.00 24.39
CA LEU A 17 1.66 -10.24 23.14
C LEU A 17 1.00 -9.35 22.10
N ALA A 18 1.75 -8.40 21.53
CA ALA A 18 1.30 -7.71 20.36
C ALA A 18 1.00 -8.82 19.35
N VAL A 19 -0.29 -9.08 19.12
CA VAL A 19 -0.71 -9.86 17.96
C VAL A 19 -0.33 -8.96 16.81
N PHE A 20 0.89 -9.15 16.31
CA PHE A 20 1.23 -8.64 15.00
C PHE A 20 0.17 -9.25 14.08
N PRO A 21 -0.67 -8.43 13.44
CA PRO A 21 -1.60 -8.97 12.47
C PRO A 21 -0.78 -9.82 11.49
N PRO A 22 -1.28 -11.01 11.12
CA PRO A 22 -0.56 -11.89 10.21
C PRO A 22 -0.11 -11.06 9.01
N VAL A 23 1.19 -11.13 8.69
CA VAL A 23 1.89 -10.31 7.68
C VAL A 23 0.89 -9.75 6.68
N ASP A 24 0.56 -8.47 6.87
CA ASP A 24 -0.57 -7.82 6.24
C ASP A 24 -0.54 -8.12 4.74
N THR A 25 -1.49 -8.95 4.29
CA THR A 25 -1.48 -9.49 2.94
C THR A 25 -1.47 -8.34 1.95
N CYS A 26 -0.52 -8.33 1.03
CA CYS A 26 -0.34 -7.26 0.04
C CYS A 26 -0.30 -7.83 -1.37
N GLY A 27 -0.40 -6.94 -2.35
CA GLY A 27 -0.47 -7.25 -3.77
C GLY A 27 -1.59 -6.49 -4.46
N LEU A 28 -1.61 -6.63 -5.78
CA LEU A 28 -2.59 -5.99 -6.65
C LEU A 28 -3.56 -7.06 -7.17
N LEU A 29 -4.83 -6.70 -7.34
CA LEU A 29 -5.81 -7.62 -7.91
C LEU A 29 -5.50 -7.88 -9.38
N ALA A 30 -5.84 -9.08 -9.87
CA ALA A 30 -5.53 -9.50 -11.23
C ALA A 30 -6.18 -8.62 -12.32
N ASP A 31 -7.29 -7.96 -12.01
CA ASP A 31 -8.00 -7.01 -12.87
C ASP A 31 -7.46 -5.58 -12.80
N SER A 32 -6.52 -5.30 -11.89
CA SER A 32 -5.84 -4.02 -11.84
C SER A 32 -5.04 -3.79 -13.12
N ILE A 33 -4.87 -2.51 -13.47
CA ILE A 33 -4.10 -2.08 -14.63
C ILE A 33 -2.76 -1.56 -14.13
N ILE A 34 -1.69 -1.93 -14.84
CA ILE A 34 -0.35 -1.40 -14.66
C ILE A 34 0.10 -0.76 -15.98
N LEU A 35 0.93 0.27 -15.88
CA LEU A 35 1.55 0.88 -17.05
C LEU A 35 2.80 0.09 -17.43
N THR A 36 2.91 -0.23 -18.72
CA THR A 36 4.06 -0.90 -19.33
C THR A 36 4.56 -0.06 -20.50
N LEU A 37 5.71 -0.42 -21.07
CA LEU A 37 6.19 0.23 -22.31
C LEU A 37 5.28 -0.02 -23.51
N ASP A 38 4.43 -1.05 -23.47
CA ASP A 38 3.43 -1.34 -24.50
C ASP A 38 2.07 -0.68 -24.19
N GLY A 39 2.00 0.17 -23.17
CA GLY A 39 0.78 0.83 -22.70
C GLY A 39 0.17 0.21 -21.44
N GLU A 40 -1.09 0.54 -21.18
CA GLU A 40 -1.87 -0.03 -20.07
C GLU A 40 -2.12 -1.52 -20.26
N ARG A 41 -1.71 -2.35 -19.30
CA ARG A 41 -1.93 -3.80 -19.32
C ARG A 41 -2.56 -4.27 -18.02
N ARG A 42 -3.41 -5.30 -18.10
CA ARG A 42 -3.92 -5.97 -16.90
C ARG A 42 -2.80 -6.73 -16.22
N ILE A 43 -2.83 -6.78 -14.89
CA ILE A 43 -1.85 -7.54 -14.11
C ILE A 43 -1.92 -9.03 -14.42
N ALA A 44 -3.11 -9.56 -14.71
CA ALA A 44 -3.29 -10.96 -15.11
C ALA A 44 -2.48 -11.36 -16.36
N ASP A 45 -2.23 -10.39 -17.25
CA ASP A 45 -1.64 -10.60 -18.58
C ASP A 45 -0.13 -10.31 -18.60
N LEU A 46 0.47 -9.96 -17.45
CA LEU A 46 1.91 -9.71 -17.34
C LEU A 46 2.70 -11.02 -17.35
N ASN A 47 3.88 -10.94 -17.94
CA ASN A 47 4.89 -12.00 -18.00
C ASN A 47 6.21 -11.52 -17.39
N VAL A 48 6.98 -12.46 -16.85
CA VAL A 48 8.38 -12.20 -16.48
C VAL A 48 9.13 -11.73 -17.72
N GLY A 49 9.89 -10.65 -17.58
CA GLY A 49 10.56 -9.96 -18.68
C GLY A 49 9.83 -8.70 -19.17
N ASP A 50 8.53 -8.55 -18.90
CA ASP A 50 7.81 -7.32 -19.23
C ASP A 50 8.44 -6.11 -18.53
N ARG A 51 8.46 -4.97 -19.22
CA ARG A 51 8.93 -3.69 -18.67
C ARG A 51 7.77 -2.85 -18.17
N VAL A 52 7.68 -2.70 -16.85
CA VAL A 52 6.68 -1.86 -16.19
C VAL A 52 7.22 -0.45 -15.99
N ILE A 53 6.35 0.55 -16.09
CA ILE A 53 6.69 1.94 -15.79
C ILE A 53 6.72 2.13 -14.28
N THR A 54 7.81 2.68 -13.78
CA THR A 54 8.00 3.03 -12.36
C THR A 54 8.05 4.54 -12.19
N ARG A 55 7.61 5.04 -11.04
CA ARG A 55 7.52 6.49 -10.81
C ARG A 55 8.87 7.15 -10.60
N ASP A 56 9.85 6.43 -10.05
CA ASP A 56 11.14 6.94 -9.57
C ASP A 56 12.31 6.62 -10.50
N SER A 57 12.25 5.50 -11.20
CA SER A 57 13.33 4.92 -12.02
C SER A 57 12.97 4.83 -13.51
N GLY A 58 11.81 5.33 -13.91
CA GLY A 58 11.30 5.29 -15.28
C GLY A 58 10.72 3.94 -15.65
N THR A 59 11.54 2.89 -15.73
CA THR A 59 11.08 1.52 -16.01
C THR A 59 11.83 0.45 -15.22
N ALA A 60 11.16 -0.67 -14.96
CA ALA A 60 11.76 -1.85 -14.34
C ALA A 60 11.35 -3.13 -15.08
N VAL A 61 12.26 -4.10 -15.14
CA VAL A 61 11.98 -5.44 -15.69
C VAL A 61 11.32 -6.29 -14.60
N LEU A 62 10.17 -6.87 -14.91
CA LEU A 62 9.46 -7.80 -14.02
C LEU A 62 10.24 -9.11 -13.93
N ARG A 63 10.88 -9.37 -12.78
CA ARG A 63 11.75 -10.56 -12.58
C ARG A 63 11.00 -11.81 -12.13
N GLY A 64 9.80 -11.66 -11.60
CA GLY A 64 9.02 -12.75 -11.02
C GLY A 64 7.59 -12.31 -10.79
N ILE A 65 6.68 -13.28 -10.84
CA ILE A 65 5.26 -13.07 -10.55
C ILE A 65 4.83 -14.19 -9.60
N THR A 66 4.30 -13.80 -8.44
CA THR A 66 3.69 -14.73 -7.50
C THR A 66 2.20 -14.44 -7.44
N ARG A 67 1.38 -15.50 -7.58
CA ARG A 67 -0.08 -15.39 -7.58
C ARG A 67 -0.63 -16.18 -6.40
N HIS A 68 -1.51 -15.56 -5.62
CA HIS A 68 -2.17 -16.20 -4.49
C HIS A 68 -3.67 -16.00 -4.56
N ARG A 69 -4.43 -17.02 -4.16
CA ARG A 69 -5.85 -16.89 -3.83
C ARG A 69 -5.95 -16.85 -2.32
N LEU A 70 -6.53 -15.78 -1.80
CA LEU A 70 -6.51 -15.48 -0.37
C LEU A 70 -7.87 -14.97 0.09
N ARG A 71 -8.18 -15.20 1.37
CA ARG A 71 -9.29 -14.55 2.08
C ARG A 71 -8.67 -13.60 3.09
N THR A 72 -8.96 -12.31 2.95
CA THR A 72 -8.40 -11.25 3.79
C THR A 72 -9.38 -10.09 3.89
N SER A 73 -9.15 -9.21 4.87
CA SER A 73 -9.82 -7.91 4.91
C SER A 73 -9.44 -7.09 3.68
N ALA A 74 -10.42 -6.53 3.00
CA ALA A 74 -10.22 -5.72 1.81
C ALA A 74 -10.79 -4.31 2.01
N VAL A 75 -10.12 -3.32 1.44
CA VAL A 75 -10.57 -1.94 1.41
C VAL A 75 -10.95 -1.59 -0.02
N ARG A 76 -12.15 -1.04 -0.20
CA ARG A 76 -12.58 -0.45 -1.46
C ARG A 76 -12.43 1.07 -1.38
N ILE A 77 -11.62 1.61 -2.28
CA ILE A 77 -11.44 3.05 -2.49
C ILE A 77 -12.33 3.43 -3.67
N MET A 78 -13.36 4.21 -3.41
CA MET A 78 -14.29 4.66 -4.45
C MET A 78 -13.62 5.69 -5.36
N ALA A 79 -14.04 5.73 -6.62
CA ALA A 79 -13.58 6.72 -7.58
C ALA A 79 -13.70 8.16 -7.04
N GLY A 80 -12.71 9.00 -7.33
CA GLY A 80 -12.70 10.42 -6.96
C GLY A 80 -12.43 10.75 -5.48
N THR A 81 -12.27 9.76 -4.60
CA THR A 81 -12.14 10.00 -3.15
C THR A 81 -10.75 10.45 -2.68
N LEU A 82 -9.71 10.28 -3.50
CA LEU A 82 -8.33 10.64 -3.18
C LEU A 82 -7.89 12.01 -3.76
N GLY A 83 -8.83 12.83 -4.23
CA GLY A 83 -8.57 14.18 -4.72
C GLY A 83 -8.21 14.23 -6.22
N HIS A 84 -8.38 15.40 -6.86
CA HIS A 84 -8.24 15.60 -8.32
C HIS A 84 -8.93 14.50 -9.14
N THR A 85 -10.14 14.10 -8.72
CA THR A 85 -10.92 13.00 -9.32
C THR A 85 -10.17 11.68 -9.45
N ARG A 86 -9.21 11.42 -8.56
CA ARG A 86 -8.49 10.14 -8.43
C ARG A 86 -9.07 9.30 -7.27
N PRO A 87 -9.05 7.97 -7.36
CA PRO A 87 -8.77 7.19 -8.57
C PRO A 87 -9.87 7.39 -9.62
N GLU A 88 -9.56 7.18 -10.90
CA GLU A 88 -10.51 7.35 -12.01
C GLU A 88 -11.66 6.32 -11.97
N ARG A 89 -11.45 5.22 -11.26
CA ARG A 89 -12.40 4.12 -11.03
C ARG A 89 -12.25 3.59 -9.63
N ASP A 90 -13.25 2.84 -9.17
CA ASP A 90 -13.15 2.12 -7.91
C ASP A 90 -11.96 1.15 -7.91
N VAL A 91 -11.26 1.07 -6.79
CA VAL A 91 -10.13 0.15 -6.60
C VAL A 91 -10.37 -0.63 -5.32
N THR A 92 -10.29 -1.95 -5.39
CA THR A 92 -10.30 -2.82 -4.20
C THR A 92 -8.89 -3.31 -3.96
N LEU A 93 -8.40 -3.25 -2.72
CA LEU A 93 -7.07 -3.69 -2.33
C LEU A 93 -7.16 -4.54 -1.05
N PRO A 94 -6.22 -5.48 -0.85
CA PRO A 94 -6.00 -6.05 0.48
C PRO A 94 -5.74 -4.94 1.51
N ALA A 95 -6.24 -5.08 2.75
CA ALA A 95 -6.05 -4.07 3.79
C ALA A 95 -4.56 -3.81 4.11
N GLY A 96 -3.70 -4.80 3.87
CA GLY A 96 -2.26 -4.70 4.03
C GLY A 96 -1.52 -4.03 2.87
N GLN A 97 -2.20 -3.69 1.78
CA GLN A 97 -1.55 -3.05 0.63
C GLN A 97 -1.12 -1.62 0.98
N LEU A 98 0.18 -1.37 0.92
CA LEU A 98 0.73 -0.04 1.10
C LEU A 98 0.29 0.90 -0.03
N LEU A 99 -0.11 2.11 0.36
CA LEU A 99 -0.53 3.19 -0.52
C LEU A 99 0.47 4.36 -0.43
N LEU A 100 1.00 4.79 -1.58
CA LEU A 100 1.83 5.99 -1.64
C LEU A 100 0.95 7.24 -1.69
N VAL A 101 0.81 7.92 -0.56
CA VAL A 101 0.10 9.21 -0.45
C VAL A 101 1.10 10.36 -0.57
N ARG A 102 0.79 11.34 -1.43
CA ARG A 102 1.71 12.45 -1.74
C ARG A 102 1.08 13.84 -1.66
N ASP A 103 -0.19 13.93 -1.29
CA ASP A 103 -0.90 15.19 -1.15
C ASP A 103 -0.89 15.69 0.30
N TRP A 104 -1.73 16.67 0.61
CA TRP A 104 -1.85 17.24 1.96
C TRP A 104 -2.16 16.18 3.03
N ARG A 105 -2.80 15.05 2.67
CA ARG A 105 -3.14 13.99 3.62
C ARG A 105 -1.89 13.31 4.15
N ALA A 106 -0.80 13.26 3.37
CA ALA A 106 0.47 12.70 3.85
C ALA A 106 0.98 13.44 5.10
N LYS A 107 0.85 14.78 5.14
CA LYS A 107 1.22 15.63 6.29
C LYS A 107 0.25 15.53 7.47
N ALA A 108 -0.96 15.05 7.23
CA ALA A 108 -1.97 14.88 8.27
C ALA A 108 -1.85 13.50 8.95
N LEU A 109 -1.34 12.50 8.22
CA LEU A 109 -1.13 11.14 8.70
C LEU A 109 0.22 10.95 9.41
N PHE A 110 1.23 11.74 9.02
CA PHE A 110 2.61 11.72 9.54
C PHE A 110 3.11 13.15 9.76
#